data_AF-A0A2D6ERU7-F1
#
_entry.id   AF-A0A2D6ERU7-F1
#
_cell.length_a   1.000
_cell.length_b   1.000
_cell.length_c   1.000
_cell.angle_alpha   90.00
_cell.angle_beta   90.00
_cell.angle_gamma   90.00
#
_symmetry.space_group_name_H-M   'P 1'
#
loop_
_entity.id
_entity.type
_entity.pdbx_description
1 polymer ?
#
loop_
_entity_poly.entity_id
_entity_poly.type
_entity_poly.pdbx_seq_one_letter_code
_entity_poly.pdbx_strand_id
1 'polypeptide(L)' 'MFYRGSRTAVKAAELLIKDPKIAFLDEPTMGLDPTATNRMTELIQNVSGEKKMTVILSSHFCTWPRRYATVLVL' A
#
# COMPACT_ATOMS: atom_id res chain seq x y z
N MET A 1 14.56 -16.09 0.90
CA MET A 1 13.36 -15.97 0.03
C MET A 1 12.74 -14.57 0.22
N PHE A 2 13.47 -13.50 -0.09
CA PHE A 2 13.07 -12.10 0.24
C PHE A 2 12.72 -11.23 -0.98
N TYR A 3 12.88 -11.74 -2.20
CA TYR A 3 12.81 -10.93 -3.44
C TYR A 3 11.39 -10.59 -3.93
N ARG A 4 10.34 -11.30 -3.45
CA ARG A 4 8.97 -11.05 -3.90
C ARG A 4 8.39 -9.76 -3.30
N GLY A 5 8.51 -9.59 -1.98
CA GLY A 5 8.03 -8.38 -1.29
C GLY A 5 8.70 -7.10 -1.81
N SER A 6 10.02 -7.15 -2.08
CA SER A 6 10.76 -6.00 -2.63
C SER A 6 10.27 -5.60 -4.03
N ARG A 7 9.90 -6.57 -4.88
CA ARG A 7 9.39 -6.30 -6.23
C ARG A 7 7.98 -5.71 -6.20
N THR A 8 7.12 -6.21 -5.33
CA THR A 8 5.75 -5.69 -5.17
C THR A 8 5.78 -4.26 -4.61
N ALA A 9 6.70 -3.99 -3.68
CA ALA A 9 6.94 -2.64 -3.15
C ALA A 9 7.36 -1.63 -4.23
N VAL A 10 8.27 -2.01 -5.12
CA VAL A 10 8.71 -1.15 -6.23
C VAL A 10 7.57 -0.85 -7.20
N LYS A 11 6.74 -1.84 -7.52
CA LYS A 11 5.55 -1.64 -8.37
C LYS A 11 4.52 -0.70 -7.72
N ALA A 12 4.30 -0.86 -6.41
CA ALA A 12 3.44 0.05 -5.66
C ALA A 12 4.00 1.48 -5.73
N ALA A 13 5.29 1.67 -5.46
CA ALA A 13 5.93 2.99 -5.56
C ALA A 13 5.81 3.61 -6.97
N GLU A 14 6.02 2.82 -8.03
CA GLU A 14 5.87 3.29 -9.41
C GLU A 14 4.42 3.76 -9.70
N LEU A 15 3.42 3.04 -9.18
CA LEU A 15 2.01 3.42 -9.31
C LEU A 15 1.71 4.73 -8.55
N LEU A 16 2.23 4.87 -7.34
CA LEU A 16 2.07 6.06 -6.49
C LEU A 16 2.73 7.32 -7.08
N ILE A 17 3.84 7.15 -7.81
CA ILE A 17 4.54 8.25 -8.48
C ILE A 17 3.70 8.83 -9.63
N LYS A 18 2.93 7.99 -10.34
CA LYS A 18 2.09 8.39 -11.50
C LYS A 18 0.88 9.25 -11.16
N ASP A 19 0.70 9.60 -9.89
CA ASP A 19 -0.41 10.42 -9.38
C ASP A 19 -1.80 9.99 -9.88
N PRO A 20 -2.13 8.69 -9.79
CA PRO A 20 -3.44 8.21 -10.24
C PRO A 20 -4.51 8.71 -9.27
N LYS A 21 -5.71 8.98 -9.79
CA LYS A 21 -6.88 9.27 -8.92
C LYS A 21 -7.27 8.05 -8.06
N ILE A 22 -7.03 6.84 -8.58
CA ILE A 22 -7.33 5.57 -7.94
C ILE A 22 -6.17 4.60 -8.18
N ALA A 23 -5.64 4.01 -7.10
CA ALA A 23 -4.58 3.01 -7.13
C ALA A 23 -5.10 1.67 -6.56
N PHE A 24 -4.80 0.56 -7.24
CA PHE A 24 -5.11 -0.80 -6.78
C PHE A 24 -3.82 -1.51 -6.40
N LEU A 25 -3.75 -2.04 -5.19
CA LEU A 25 -2.61 -2.77 -4.66
C LEU A 25 -3.07 -4.15 -4.19
N ASP A 26 -2.69 -5.18 -4.94
CA ASP A 26 -2.99 -6.56 -4.56
C ASP A 26 -1.87 -7.11 -3.66
N GLU A 27 -2.19 -7.40 -2.42
CA GLU A 27 -1.27 -7.92 -1.39
C GLU A 27 0.08 -7.17 -1.27
N PRO A 28 0.08 -5.82 -1.09
CA PRO A 28 1.30 -5.01 -1.14
C PRO A 28 2.30 -5.28 0.00
N THR A 29 1.85 -5.94 1.06
CA THR A 29 2.62 -6.24 2.27
C THR A 29 3.02 -7.71 2.37
N MET A 30 2.62 -8.56 1.41
CA MET A 30 2.92 -9.98 1.45
C MET A 30 4.41 -10.25 1.32
N GLY A 31 4.96 -10.99 2.29
CA GLY A 31 6.38 -11.31 2.36
C GLY A 31 7.27 -10.17 2.89
N LEU A 32 6.68 -9.09 3.42
CA LEU A 32 7.37 -8.10 4.24
C LEU A 32 7.37 -8.54 5.71
N ASP A 33 8.41 -8.16 6.44
CA ASP A 33 8.40 -8.28 7.90
C ASP A 33 7.43 -7.24 8.53
N PRO A 34 7.06 -7.39 9.81
CA PRO A 34 6.13 -6.45 10.47
C PRO A 34 6.59 -4.99 10.44
N THR A 35 7.90 -4.73 10.52
CA THR A 35 8.45 -3.37 10.50
C THR A 35 8.35 -2.77 9.10
N ALA A 36 8.70 -3.54 8.07
CA ALA A 36 8.54 -3.12 6.68
C ALA A 36 7.07 -2.93 6.28
N THR A 37 6.16 -3.75 6.81
CA THR A 37 4.71 -3.62 6.63
C THR A 37 4.19 -2.29 7.17
N ASN A 38 4.62 -1.91 8.39
CA ASN A 38 4.24 -0.63 8.98
C ASN A 38 4.78 0.56 8.16
N ARG A 39 6.06 0.51 7.76
CA ARG A 39 6.65 1.56 6.90
C ARG A 39 5.92 1.71 5.56
N MET A 40 5.60 0.59 4.90
CA MET A 40 4.85 0.60 3.64
C MET A 40 3.47 1.26 3.83
N THR A 41 2.77 0.87 4.90
CA THR A 41 1.44 1.38 5.23
C THR A 41 1.48 2.89 5.47
N GLU A 42 2.45 3.37 6.24
CA GLU A 42 2.65 4.80 6.53
C GLU A 42 2.99 5.60 5.27
N LEU A 43 3.86 5.07 4.39
CA LEU A 43 4.18 5.68 3.10
C LEU A 43 2.94 5.83 2.21
N ILE A 44 2.15 4.77 2.05
CA ILE A 44 0.94 4.81 1.24
C ILE A 44 -0.05 5.83 1.80
N GLN A 45 -0.20 5.92 3.12
CA GLN A 45 -1.08 6.91 3.77
C GLN A 45 -0.62 8.34 3.51
N ASN A 46 0.66 8.63 3.67
CA ASN A 46 1.20 9.97 3.43
C ASN A 46 0.99 10.38 1.97
N VAL A 47 1.32 9.51 1.02
CA VAL A 47 1.15 9.80 -0.42
C VAL A 47 -0.33 9.95 -0.78
N SER A 48 -1.20 9.09 -0.26
CA SER A 48 -2.65 9.17 -0.49
C SER A 48 -3.24 10.47 0.05
N GLY A 49 -2.83 10.89 1.26
CA GLY A 49 -3.27 12.14 1.88
C GLY A 49 -2.78 13.38 1.14
N GLU A 50 -1.50 13.44 0.78
CA GLU A 50 -0.91 14.56 0.03
C GLU A 50 -1.53 14.71 -1.37
N LYS A 51 -1.75 13.60 -2.07
CA LYS A 51 -2.22 13.59 -3.47
C LYS A 51 -3.74 13.47 -3.61
N LYS A 52 -4.50 13.36 -2.51
CA LYS A 52 -5.95 13.04 -2.51
C LYS A 52 -6.30 11.82 -3.36
N MET A 53 -5.40 10.84 -3.38
CA MET A 53 -5.53 9.63 -4.19
C MET A 53 -6.29 8.56 -3.40
N THR A 54 -7.23 7.89 -4.06
CA THR A 54 -7.94 6.74 -3.47
C THR A 54 -7.09 5.49 -3.64
N VAL A 55 -6.70 4.85 -2.54
CA VAL A 55 -5.96 3.58 -2.57
C VAL A 55 -6.87 2.44 -2.13
N ILE A 56 -6.98 1.43 -2.97
CA ILE A 56 -7.69 0.18 -2.72
C ILE A 56 -6.63 -0.90 -2.60
N LEU A 57 -6.64 -1.63 -1.49
CA LEU A 57 -5.66 -2.67 -1.21
C LEU A 57 -6.30 -3.93 -0.63
N SER A 58 -5.91 -5.09 -1.15
CA SER A 58 -6.25 -6.41 -0.58
C SER A 58 -5.16 -6.80 0.43
N SER A 59 -5.55 -7.31 1.59
CA SER A 59 -4.59 -7.84 2.57
C SER A 59 -5.27 -8.80 3.54
N HIS A 60 -4.66 -9.95 3.77
CA HIS A 60 -5.11 -10.94 4.76
C HIS A 60 -4.91 -10.50 6.22
N PHE A 61 -4.02 -9.54 6.49
CA PHE A 61 -3.80 -8.96 7.81
C PHE A 61 -3.63 -7.45 7.66
N CYS A 62 -4.57 -6.67 8.20
CA CYS A 62 -4.68 -5.26 7.86
C CYS A 62 -5.19 -4.43 9.05
N THR A 63 -4.29 -3.85 9.85
CA THR A 63 -4.63 -2.84 10.87
C THR A 63 -4.48 -1.43 10.27
N TRP A 64 -5.33 -1.07 9.33
CA TRP A 64 -5.31 0.28 8.73
C TRP A 64 -6.28 1.21 9.47
N PRO A 65 -5.83 2.41 9.89
CA PRO A 65 -6.75 3.45 10.35
C PRO A 65 -7.65 3.89 9.18
N ARG A 66 -8.97 3.79 9.37
CA ARG A 66 -10.04 4.02 8.38
C ARG A 66 -10.14 5.46 7.84
N ARG A 67 -9.14 6.32 8.08
CA ARG A 67 -9.29 7.76 7.95
C ARG A 67 -9.03 8.32 6.54
N TYR A 68 -8.24 7.64 5.69
CA TYR A 68 -7.79 8.26 4.42
C TYR A 68 -7.73 7.33 3.20
N ALA A 69 -7.95 6.03 3.36
CA ALA A 69 -7.96 5.07 2.25
C ALA A 69 -9.24 4.24 2.31
N THR A 70 -9.93 4.10 1.18
CA THR A 70 -11.02 3.13 1.03
C THR A 70 -10.37 1.74 0.96
N VAL A 71 -9.96 1.24 2.12
CA VAL A 71 -9.41 -0.09 2.26
C VAL A 71 -10.57 -1.07 2.14
N LEU A 72 -10.59 -1.80 1.03
CA LEU A 72 -11.49 -2.91 0.76
C LEU A 72 -10.71 -4.19 1.07
N VAL A 73 -10.91 -4.74 2.26
CA VAL A 73 -10.37 -6.07 2.61
C VAL A 73 -11.31 -7.10 1.99
N LEU A 74 -10.84 -7.82 0.97
CA LEU A 74 -11.47 -9.04 0.47
C LEU A 74 -10.78 -10.26 1.06
#